data_AF-A0A841GS47-F1
#
_entry.id   AF-A0A841GS47-F1
#
_cell.length_a   1.000
_cell.length_b   1.000
_cell.length_c   1.000
_cell.angle_alpha   90.00
_cell.angle_beta   90.00
_cell.angle_gamma   90.00
#
_symmetry.space_group_name_H-M   'P 1'
#
loop_
_entity.id
_entity.type
_entity.pdbx_description
1 polymer ?
#
loop_
_entity_poly.entity_id
_entity_poly.type
_entity_poly.pdbx_seq_one_letter_code
_entity_poly.pdbx_strand_id
1 'polypeptide(L)'
;MATYDPAEQAVIPTIRTAATTMVDRTSLRQIAKQIGMSPSGLDKFLNGTEPQRKILRKLESWYTRLSAQAAARADGVSPESAAAAVRVLAVLHAPARRGVFVDVLVEQMDDVLPEDPAWREDFRNYGAYMRAGGM
;
A
#
# COMPACT_ATOMS: atom_id res chain seq x y z
N MET A 1 10.06 22.34 6.19
CA MET A 1 9.72 20.92 6.38
C MET A 1 8.57 20.58 5.46
N ALA A 2 8.60 19.44 4.79
CA ALA A 2 7.41 18.97 4.07
C ALA A 2 6.39 18.53 5.11
N THR A 3 5.22 19.17 5.15
CA THR A 3 4.12 18.72 6.02
C THR A 3 3.55 17.47 5.39
N TYR A 4 3.73 16.33 6.05
CA TYR A 4 3.13 15.05 5.69
C TYR A 4 1.79 14.89 6.41
N ASP A 5 0.86 14.17 5.80
CA ASP A 5 -0.28 13.61 6.53
C ASP A 5 0.24 12.57 7.56
N PRO A 6 -0.36 12.44 8.76
CA PRO A 6 -0.09 11.33 9.69
C PRO A 6 0.05 9.93 9.03
N ALA A 7 -0.75 9.61 8.02
CA ALA A 7 -0.67 8.36 7.28
C ALA A 7 0.62 8.24 6.46
N GLU A 8 1.01 9.32 5.77
CA GLU A 8 2.28 9.41 5.02
C GLU A 8 3.48 9.29 5.99
N GLN A 9 3.39 9.82 7.21
CA GLN A 9 4.47 9.67 8.20
C GLN A 9 4.59 8.24 8.72
N ALA A 10 3.46 7.55 8.94
CA ALA A 10 3.43 6.20 9.46
C ALA A 10 4.05 5.17 8.50
N VAL A 11 4.01 5.41 7.18
CA VAL A 11 4.54 4.47 6.18
C VAL A 11 6.06 4.56 5.99
N ILE A 12 6.66 5.71 6.29
CA ILE A 12 8.10 5.97 6.07
C ILE A 12 9.01 4.93 6.76
N PRO A 13 8.81 4.59 8.06
CA PRO A 13 9.63 3.58 8.73
C PRO A 13 9.55 2.19 8.06
N THR A 14 8.37 1.82 7.59
CA THR A 14 8.13 0.54 6.90
C THR A 14 8.89 0.49 5.58
N ILE A 15 8.77 1.53 4.75
CA ILE A 15 9.47 1.58 3.46
C ILE A 15 10.98 1.61 3.66
N ARG A 16 11.46 2.34 4.68
CA ARG A 16 12.88 2.38 5.03
C ARG A 16 13.41 1.00 5.39
N THR A 17 12.70 0.27 6.24
CA THR A 17 13.08 -1.09 6.66
C THR A 17 13.14 -2.04 5.47
N ALA A 18 12.16 -1.97 4.57
CA ALA A 18 12.13 -2.77 3.35
C ALA A 18 13.31 -2.41 2.41
N ALA A 19 13.59 -1.12 2.24
CA ALA A 19 14.71 -0.65 1.42
C ALA A 19 16.06 -1.11 1.98
N THR A 20 16.30 -1.01 3.29
CA THR A 20 17.50 -1.53 3.95
C THR A 20 17.65 -3.03 3.66
N THR A 21 16.61 -3.83 3.92
CA THR A 21 16.62 -5.28 3.69
C THR A 21 16.96 -5.63 2.24
N MET A 22 16.41 -4.89 1.28
CA MET A 22 16.66 -5.14 -0.14
C MET A 22 18.06 -4.71 -0.57
N VAL A 23 18.61 -3.65 0.02
CA VAL A 23 20.00 -3.23 -0.20
C VAL A 23 20.96 -4.29 0.33
N ASP A 24 20.72 -4.84 1.52
CA ASP A 24 21.54 -5.89 2.13
C ASP A 24 21.56 -7.18 1.28
N ARG A 25 20.44 -7.50 0.62
CA ARG A 25 20.34 -8.66 -0.30
C ARG A 25 20.94 -8.41 -1.68
N THR A 26 21.15 -7.15 -2.07
CA THR A 26 21.59 -6.79 -3.43
C THR A 26 22.66 -5.70 -3.39
N SER A 27 22.32 -4.46 -3.74
CA SER A 27 23.20 -3.30 -3.64
C SER A 27 22.41 -2.00 -3.61
N LEU A 28 23.00 -0.97 -2.98
CA LEU A 28 22.44 0.38 -2.91
C LEU A 28 22.11 0.95 -4.29
N ARG A 29 23.01 0.78 -5.26
CA ARG A 29 22.84 1.31 -6.62
C ARG A 29 21.67 0.66 -7.34
N GLN A 30 21.49 -0.64 -7.18
CA GLN A 30 20.40 -1.38 -7.82
C GLN A 30 19.05 -0.95 -7.26
N ILE A 31 18.91 -0.85 -5.94
CA ILE A 31 17.66 -0.41 -5.30
C ILE A 31 17.36 1.05 -5.62
N ALA A 32 18.37 1.93 -5.62
CA ALA A 32 18.19 3.33 -6.03
C ALA A 32 17.66 3.44 -7.47
N LYS A 33 18.17 2.61 -8.39
CA LYS A 33 17.66 2.53 -9.77
C LYS A 33 16.21 2.03 -9.83
N GLN A 34 15.84 1.02 -9.04
CA GLN A 34 14.47 0.50 -8.99
C GLN A 34 13.46 1.51 -8.44
N ILE A 35 13.87 2.34 -7.48
CA ILE A 35 13.05 3.43 -6.92
C ILE A 35 13.02 4.64 -7.88
N GLY A 36 14.04 4.79 -8.72
CA GLY A 36 14.20 5.95 -9.60
C GLY A 36 14.75 7.17 -8.87
N MET A 37 15.73 6.96 -7.97
CA MET A 37 16.45 8.02 -7.25
C MET A 37 17.98 7.81 -7.31
N SER A 38 18.76 8.81 -6.89
CA SER A 38 20.22 8.67 -6.83
C SER A 38 20.65 7.74 -5.69
N PRO A 39 21.79 7.03 -5.80
CA PRO A 39 22.33 6.23 -4.69
C PRO A 39 22.58 7.05 -3.42
N SER A 40 23.07 8.29 -3.57
CA SER A 40 23.27 9.21 -2.45
C SER A 40 21.96 9.67 -1.80
N GLY A 41 20.90 9.83 -2.58
CA GLY A 41 19.57 10.14 -2.06
C GLY A 41 18.99 8.97 -1.28
N LEU A 42 19.20 7.74 -1.78
CA LEU A 42 18.78 6.53 -1.09
C LEU A 42 19.55 6.36 0.21
N ASP A 43 20.88 6.50 0.20
CA ASP A 43 21.71 6.41 1.40
C ASP A 43 21.25 7.39 2.51
N LYS A 44 21.05 8.66 2.16
CA LYS A 44 20.48 9.65 3.09
C LYS A 44 19.12 9.24 3.62
N PHE A 45 18.25 8.75 2.74
CA PHE A 45 16.94 8.25 3.13
C PHE A 45 17.06 7.06 4.08
N LEU A 46 17.99 6.12 3.90
CA LEU A 46 18.19 5.01 4.85
C LEU A 46 18.67 5.53 6.21
N ASN A 47 19.57 6.51 6.21
CA ASN A 47 20.24 7.11 7.37
C ASN A 47 19.44 8.19 8.13
N GLY A 48 18.12 8.17 8.05
CA GLY A 48 17.24 9.02 8.85
C GLY A 48 16.64 10.22 8.12
N THR A 49 17.12 10.56 6.91
CA THR A 49 16.62 11.76 6.22
C THR A 49 15.18 11.54 5.77
N GLU A 50 14.29 12.47 6.12
CA GLU A 50 12.94 12.47 5.60
C GLU A 50 12.96 12.75 4.09
N PRO A 51 12.22 11.99 3.28
CA PRO A 51 12.14 12.26 1.86
C PRO A 51 11.47 13.63 1.62
N GLN A 52 11.43 14.07 0.37
CA GLN A 52 10.45 15.08 -0.06
C GLN A 52 9.21 14.36 -0.61
N ARG A 53 8.03 14.99 -0.64
CA ARG A 53 6.78 14.37 -1.16
C ARG A 53 6.95 13.67 -2.51
N LYS A 54 7.67 14.28 -3.46
CA LYS A 54 7.94 13.66 -4.78
C LYS A 54 8.76 12.36 -4.67
N ILE A 55 9.69 12.29 -3.72
CA ILE A 55 10.49 11.10 -3.45
C ILE A 55 9.67 10.07 -2.66
N LEU A 56 8.84 10.51 -1.71
CA LEU A 56 7.94 9.63 -0.97
C LEU A 56 7.02 8.85 -1.93
N ARG A 57 6.40 9.51 -2.91
CA ARG A 57 5.58 8.82 -3.92
C ARG A 57 6.33 7.75 -4.71
N LYS A 58 7.61 7.98 -5.01
CA LYS A 58 8.46 6.98 -5.69
C LYS A 58 8.75 5.79 -4.78
N LEU A 59 9.02 6.06 -3.51
CA LEU A 59 9.27 5.06 -2.47
C LEU A 59 8.03 4.20 -2.23
N GLU A 60 6.85 4.81 -2.11
CA GLU A 60 5.56 4.12 -1.97
C GLU A 60 5.27 3.25 -3.19
N SER A 61 5.38 3.83 -4.39
CA SER A 61 5.17 3.09 -5.65
C SER A 61 6.12 1.89 -5.78
N TRP A 62 7.39 2.05 -5.40
CA TRP A 62 8.35 0.95 -5.36
C TRP A 62 7.97 -0.12 -4.33
N TYR A 63 7.61 0.29 -3.12
CA TYR A 63 7.23 -0.62 -2.04
C TYR A 63 5.98 -1.43 -2.39
N THR A 64 4.96 -0.80 -2.98
CA THR A 64 3.75 -1.50 -3.45
C THR A 64 4.08 -2.55 -4.50
N ARG A 65 4.94 -2.24 -5.48
CA ARG A 65 5.42 -3.24 -6.46
C ARG A 65 6.17 -4.39 -5.81
N LEU A 66 7.04 -4.08 -4.85
CA LEU A 66 7.80 -5.11 -4.12
C LEU A 66 6.85 -6.05 -3.35
N SER A 67 5.88 -5.49 -2.63
CA SER A 67 4.90 -6.24 -1.86
C SER A 67 4.00 -7.09 -2.75
N ALA A 68 3.55 -6.58 -3.90
CA ALA A 68 2.79 -7.35 -4.88
C ALA A 68 3.58 -8.55 -5.41
N GLN A 69 4.87 -8.36 -5.72
CA GLN A 69 5.75 -9.44 -6.16
C GLN A 69 6.05 -10.46 -5.05
N ALA A 70 6.09 -10.04 -3.78
CA ALA A 70 6.24 -10.94 -2.64
C ALA A 70 4.96 -11.76 -2.43
N ALA A 71 3.80 -11.13 -2.52
CA ALA A 71 2.49 -11.79 -2.40
C ALA A 71 2.27 -12.83 -3.51
N ALA A 72 2.74 -12.56 -4.74
CA ALA A 72 2.68 -13.51 -5.84
C ALA A 72 3.62 -14.73 -5.69
N ARG A 73 4.61 -14.66 -4.78
CA ARG A 73 5.58 -15.75 -4.54
C ARG A 73 5.29 -16.57 -3.28
N ALA A 74 4.66 -15.96 -2.28
CA ALA A 74 4.00 -16.73 -1.23
C ALA A 74 2.79 -17.45 -1.83
N ASP A 75 2.17 -18.41 -1.12
CA ASP A 75 0.91 -19.08 -1.52
C ASP A 75 -0.31 -18.13 -1.56
N GLY A 76 -0.11 -16.90 -2.08
CA GLY A 76 -1.08 -15.84 -2.21
C GLY A 76 -1.59 -15.30 -0.88
N VAL A 77 -1.94 -14.02 -0.86
CA VAL A 77 -3.08 -13.65 -0.03
C VAL A 77 -4.28 -14.27 -0.74
N SER A 78 -4.92 -15.29 -0.16
CA SER A 78 -6.13 -15.85 -0.78
C SER A 78 -7.20 -14.75 -0.90
N PRO A 79 -8.02 -14.74 -1.96
CA PRO A 79 -9.13 -13.80 -2.09
C PRO A 79 -10.01 -13.74 -0.84
N GLU A 80 -10.21 -14.88 -0.18
CA GLU A 80 -10.97 -15.00 1.08
C GLU A 80 -10.27 -14.28 2.23
N SER A 81 -8.95 -14.38 2.33
CA SER A 81 -8.14 -13.71 3.36
C SER A 81 -8.13 -12.19 3.15
N ALA A 82 -8.04 -11.74 1.89
CA ALA A 82 -8.15 -10.32 1.54
C ALA A 82 -9.55 -9.77 1.86
N ALA A 83 -10.61 -10.50 1.48
CA ALA A 83 -11.99 -10.13 1.79
C ALA A 83 -12.23 -10.08 3.31
N ALA A 84 -11.75 -11.07 4.06
CA ALA A 84 -11.85 -11.07 5.52
C ALA A 84 -11.13 -9.87 6.16
N ALA A 85 -9.91 -9.57 5.70
CA ALA A 85 -9.16 -8.41 6.19
C ALA A 85 -9.91 -7.10 5.95
N VAL A 86 -10.49 -6.91 4.77
CA VAL A 86 -11.28 -5.69 4.51
C VAL A 86 -12.58 -5.67 5.29
N ARG A 87 -13.26 -6.80 5.48
CA ARG A 87 -14.44 -6.86 6.36
C ARG A 87 -14.08 -6.43 7.78
N VAL A 88 -12.96 -6.90 8.32
CA VAL A 88 -12.46 -6.46 9.64
C VAL A 88 -12.22 -4.95 9.65
N LEU A 89 -11.52 -4.41 8.65
CA LEU A 89 -11.28 -2.97 8.53
C LEU A 89 -12.60 -2.16 8.44
N ALA A 90 -13.58 -2.64 7.67
CA ALA A 90 -14.89 -2.01 7.56
C ALA A 90 -15.66 -2.05 8.90
N VAL A 91 -15.55 -3.14 9.67
CA VAL A 91 -16.20 -3.27 10.99
C VAL A 91 -15.63 -2.29 12.02
N LEU A 92 -14.34 -1.96 11.93
CA LEU A 92 -13.68 -0.95 12.79
C LEU A 92 -14.23 0.46 12.58
N HIS A 93 -14.93 0.71 11.48
CA HIS A 93 -15.64 1.96 11.24
C HIS A 93 -17.09 1.90 11.75
N ALA A 94 -17.57 3.05 12.26
CA ALA A 94 -18.97 3.22 12.67
C ALA A 94 -19.92 2.80 11.53
N PRO A 95 -21.09 2.18 11.83
CA PRO A 95 -22.00 1.63 10.81
C PRO A 95 -22.32 2.60 9.65
N ALA A 96 -22.56 3.88 9.98
CA ALA A 96 -22.86 4.93 9.00
C ALA A 96 -21.70 5.27 8.05
N ARG A 97 -20.47 4.84 8.35
CA ARG A 97 -19.25 5.15 7.56
C ARG A 97 -18.71 3.94 6.79
N ARG A 98 -19.29 2.74 6.98
CA ARG A 98 -18.79 1.50 6.36
C ARG A 98 -18.92 1.51 4.84
N GLY A 99 -20.06 1.98 4.32
CA GLY A 99 -20.28 2.10 2.87
C GLY A 99 -19.27 3.05 2.22
N VAL A 100 -19.09 4.24 2.81
CA VAL A 100 -18.12 5.25 2.33
C VAL A 100 -16.68 4.74 2.38
N PHE A 101 -16.33 4.01 3.45
CA PHE A 101 -15.00 3.39 3.55
C PHE A 101 -14.76 2.38 2.42
N VAL A 102 -15.72 1.50 2.13
CA VAL A 102 -15.59 0.52 1.04
C VAL A 102 -15.49 1.23 -0.32
N ASP A 103 -16.28 2.27 -0.56
CA ASP A 103 -16.24 3.04 -1.82
C ASP A 103 -14.88 3.72 -2.02
N VAL A 104 -14.37 4.41 -0.99
CA VAL A 104 -13.04 5.05 -1.04
C VAL A 104 -11.94 4.01 -1.22
N LEU A 105 -12.05 2.85 -0.54
CA LEU A 105 -11.07 1.79 -0.67
C LEU A 105 -11.05 1.23 -2.09
N VAL A 106 -12.20 0.98 -2.71
CA VAL A 106 -12.29 0.51 -4.11
C VAL A 106 -11.71 1.55 -5.07
N GLU A 107 -12.05 2.83 -4.91
CA GLU A 107 -11.50 3.92 -5.73
C GLU A 107 -9.96 4.00 -5.63
N GLN A 108 -9.42 3.93 -4.41
CA GLN A 108 -7.97 3.93 -4.19
C GLN A 108 -7.29 2.67 -4.76
N MET A 109 -7.99 1.55 -4.83
CA MET A 109 -7.46 0.31 -5.39
C MET A 109 -7.43 0.33 -6.93
N ASP A 110 -8.34 1.07 -7.59
CA ASP A 110 -8.31 1.26 -9.05
C ASP A 110 -7.07 2.07 -9.49
N ASP A 111 -6.62 3.01 -8.67
CA ASP A 111 -5.37 3.77 -8.91
C ASP A 111 -4.10 2.91 -8.75
N VAL A 112 -4.17 1.82 -7.98
CA VAL A 112 -3.01 1.01 -7.58
C VAL A 112 -2.92 -0.31 -8.33
N LEU A 113 -4.06 -0.90 -8.72
CA LEU A 113 -4.16 -2.19 -9.39
C LEU A 113 -4.86 -1.99 -10.75
N PRO A 114 -4.11 -1.79 -11.85
CA PRO A 114 -4.71 -1.51 -13.15
C PRO A 114 -5.42 -2.73 -13.77
N GLU A 115 -5.16 -3.95 -13.28
CA GLU A 115 -5.89 -5.14 -13.71
C GLU A 115 -7.19 -5.29 -12.90
N ASP A 116 -8.20 -5.95 -13.49
CA ASP A 116 -9.50 -6.21 -12.84
C ASP A 116 -9.60 -7.63 -12.28
N PRO A 117 -9.13 -7.87 -11.04
CA PRO A 117 -9.18 -9.19 -10.46
C PRO A 117 -10.62 -9.54 -10.09
N ALA A 118 -10.99 -10.81 -10.26
CA ALA A 118 -12.36 -11.31 -10.04
C ALA A 118 -12.97 -10.96 -8.68
N TRP A 119 -12.14 -10.87 -7.62
CA TRP A 119 -12.61 -10.49 -6.27
C TRP A 119 -13.02 -9.01 -6.16
N ARG A 120 -12.73 -8.15 -7.14
CA ARG A 120 -13.12 -6.74 -7.14
C ARG A 120 -14.64 -6.58 -7.26
N GLU A 121 -15.29 -7.43 -8.04
CA GLU A 121 -16.75 -7.43 -8.18
C GLU A 121 -17.43 -7.88 -6.88
N ASP A 122 -16.87 -8.88 -6.20
CA ASP A 122 -17.33 -9.32 -4.88
C ASP A 122 -17.29 -8.18 -3.84
N PHE A 123 -16.27 -7.33 -3.92
CA PHE A 123 -16.14 -6.15 -3.07
C PHE A 123 -17.16 -5.05 -3.36
N ARG A 124 -17.40 -4.75 -4.64
CA ARG A 124 -18.46 -3.79 -5.04
C ARG A 124 -19.83 -4.27 -4.56
N ASN A 125 -20.10 -5.56 -4.72
CA ASN A 125 -21.32 -6.20 -4.25
C ASN A 125 -21.45 -6.17 -2.73
N TYR A 126 -20.35 -6.39 -1.99
CA TYR A 126 -20.32 -6.26 -0.54
C TYR A 126 -20.58 -4.82 -0.07
N GLY A 127 -19.98 -3.82 -0.71
CA GLY A 127 -20.26 -2.41 -0.42
C GLY A 127 -21.73 -2.04 -0.64
N ALA A 128 -22.33 -2.53 -1.73
CA ALA A 128 -23.76 -2.38 -2.00
C ALA A 128 -24.64 -3.06 -0.95
N TYR A 129 -24.31 -4.29 -0.53
CA TYR A 129 -25.00 -5.01 0.54
C TYR A 129 -24.95 -4.26 1.88
N MET A 130 -23.78 -3.73 2.25
CA MET A 130 -23.62 -2.95 3.49
C MET A 130 -24.43 -1.65 3.48
N ARG A 131 -24.62 -1.02 2.31
CA ARG A 131 -25.50 0.17 2.17
C ARG A 131 -26.98 -0.19 2.32
N ALA A 132 -27.37 -1.39 1.91
CA ALA A 132 -28.75 -1.87 2.02
C ALA A 132 -29.15 -2.30 3.44
N GLY A 133 -28.25 -2.15 4.44
CA GLY A 133 -28.52 -2.56 5.82
C GLY A 133 -28.34 -4.06 6.06
N GLY A 134 -27.63 -4.75 5.15
CA GLY A 134 -27.22 -6.12 5.34
C GLY A 134 -26.34 -6.27 6.58
N MET A 135 -26.77 -7.13 7.52
CA MET A 135 -26.00 -7.50 8.70
C MET A 135 -24.93 -8.54 8.36
#